data_AF-A0A4W6BQW5-F1
#
_entry.id   AF-A0A4W6BQW5-F1
#
_cell.length_a   1.000
_cell.length_b   1.000
_cell.length_c   1.000
_cell.angle_alpha   90.00
_cell.angle_beta   90.00
_cell.angle_gamma   90.00
#
_symmetry.space_group_name_H-M   'P 1'
#
loop_
_entity.id
_entity.type
_entity.pdbx_description
1 polymer ?
#
loop_
_entity_poly.entity_id
_entity_poly.type
_entity_poly.pdbx_seq_one_letter_code
_entity_poly.pdbx_strand_id
1 'polypeptide(L)'
;MAPLDIVGVWTPERPKTQCEYHRDSLQTTSPEGYPIVGAYVPQCDANGQYIPLQCHGSSGHCWCVDSRGQERAGTRTSPGAPPIDCDKPERPKTHCEHHRDSVQTTSPEGYPLLGAYVPQCDDNGQYVPQQCHSSTGYCWCVDSRGQERRGTRTPPGTPSQSMQGMG
;
A
#
# COMPACT_ATOMS: atom_id res chain seq x y z
N MET A 1 18.86 35.57 7.05
CA MET A 1 18.34 36.80 6.41
C MET A 1 17.23 36.36 5.46
N ALA A 2 15.97 36.69 5.74
CA ALA A 2 14.89 36.56 4.75
C ALA A 2 14.95 37.76 3.77
N PRO A 3 14.62 37.59 2.48
CA PRO A 3 14.60 38.69 1.53
C PRO A 3 13.50 39.71 1.89
N LEU A 4 13.81 41.00 1.75
CA LEU A 4 12.85 42.08 1.97
C LEU A 4 11.95 42.23 0.74
N ASP A 5 10.62 42.28 0.93
CA ASP A 5 9.68 42.66 -0.11
C ASP A 5 9.81 44.15 -0.48
N ILE A 6 9.33 44.52 -1.69
CA ILE A 6 9.45 45.85 -2.32
C ILE A 6 8.92 47.01 -1.44
N VAL A 7 8.05 46.72 -0.47
CA VAL A 7 7.43 47.72 0.42
C VAL A 7 8.09 47.85 1.81
N GLY A 8 9.22 47.18 2.06
CA GLY A 8 9.96 47.32 3.33
C GLY A 8 9.20 46.85 4.58
N VAL A 9 8.13 46.06 4.40
CA VAL A 9 7.39 45.43 5.49
C VAL A 9 8.08 44.12 5.82
N TRP A 10 8.49 43.96 7.08
CA TRP A 10 8.97 42.70 7.62
C TRP A 10 7.77 41.75 7.75
N THR A 11 7.51 40.94 6.73
CA THR A 11 6.60 39.80 6.86
C THR A 11 7.42 38.68 7.50
N PRO A 12 7.07 38.20 8.72
CA PRO A 12 7.67 36.98 9.22
C PRO A 12 7.37 35.89 8.20
N GLU A 13 8.39 35.27 7.62
CA GLU A 13 8.18 34.07 6.81
C GLU A 13 7.33 33.11 7.63
N ARG A 14 6.18 32.71 7.08
CA ARG A 14 5.29 31.80 7.81
C ARG A 14 6.10 30.55 8.20
N PRO A 15 5.92 30.03 9.43
CA PRO A 15 6.55 28.77 9.81
C PRO A 15 6.22 27.70 8.76
N LYS A 16 7.26 27.04 8.24
CA LYS A 16 7.08 25.96 7.27
C LYS A 16 6.28 24.83 7.91
N THR A 17 5.38 24.24 7.14
CA THR A 17 4.68 23.03 7.55
C THR A 17 5.62 21.81 7.52
N GLN A 18 5.14 20.69 8.03
CA GLN A 18 5.88 19.43 7.96
C GLN A 18 6.13 18.99 6.51
N CYS A 19 5.16 19.14 5.61
CA CYS A 19 5.32 18.79 4.20
C CYS A 19 6.37 19.65 3.51
N GLU A 20 6.34 20.96 3.75
CA GLU A 20 7.27 21.92 3.16
C GLU A 20 8.69 21.68 3.67
N TYR A 21 8.84 21.45 4.97
CA TYR A 21 10.14 21.10 5.54
C TYR A 21 10.69 19.80 4.94
N HIS A 22 9.86 18.76 4.81
CA HIS A 22 10.27 17.50 4.22
C HIS A 22 10.69 17.67 2.75
N ARG A 23 9.90 18.40 1.95
CA ARG A 23 10.23 18.72 0.55
C ARG A 23 11.57 19.43 0.44
N ASP A 24 11.79 20.48 1.23
CA ASP A 24 12.97 21.33 1.11
C ASP A 24 14.23 20.60 1.61
N SER A 25 14.10 19.75 2.64
CA SER A 25 15.21 18.95 3.17
C SER A 25 15.79 17.98 2.15
N LEU A 26 15.03 17.55 1.14
CA LEU A 26 15.49 16.61 0.10
C LEU A 26 16.19 17.30 -1.07
N GLN A 27 16.05 18.62 -1.20
CA GLN A 27 16.79 19.39 -2.19
C GLN A 27 18.23 19.68 -1.74
N THR A 28 18.53 19.54 -0.45
CA THR A 28 19.81 19.94 0.16
C THR A 28 20.73 18.77 0.52
N THR A 29 20.42 17.53 0.12
CA THR A 29 21.03 16.31 0.67
C THR A 29 22.34 15.82 0.01
N SER A 30 23.00 16.62 -0.82
CA SER A 30 24.40 16.36 -1.22
C SER A 30 25.34 17.39 -0.58
N PRO A 31 26.56 17.00 -0.15
CA PRO A 31 27.62 17.94 0.23
C PRO A 31 27.90 19.02 -0.84
N GLU A 32 27.50 18.74 -2.09
CA GLU A 32 27.66 19.61 -3.27
C GLU A 32 26.34 20.31 -3.69
N GLY A 33 25.25 20.14 -2.94
CA GLY A 33 23.96 20.80 -3.20
C GLY A 33 23.10 20.17 -4.32
N TYR A 34 23.47 18.99 -4.82
CA TYR A 34 22.67 18.27 -5.81
C TYR A 34 21.50 17.49 -5.20
N PRO A 35 20.31 17.50 -5.84
CA PRO A 35 19.17 16.71 -5.42
C PRO A 35 19.45 15.20 -5.57
N ILE A 36 18.97 14.39 -4.63
CA ILE A 36 19.08 12.93 -4.73
C ILE A 36 18.21 12.46 -5.89
N VAL A 37 18.86 12.01 -6.96
CA VAL A 37 18.20 11.46 -8.14
C VAL A 37 17.39 10.23 -7.73
N GLY A 38 16.08 10.27 -7.99
CA GLY A 38 15.17 9.17 -7.66
C GLY A 38 14.62 9.18 -6.23
N ALA A 39 14.91 10.19 -5.41
CA ALA A 39 14.25 10.36 -4.12
C ALA A 39 12.79 10.81 -4.28
N TYR A 40 11.93 10.34 -3.37
CA TYR A 40 10.56 10.79 -3.28
C TYR A 40 10.48 12.17 -2.64
N VAL A 41 10.04 13.15 -3.42
CA VAL A 41 9.73 14.50 -2.94
C VAL A 41 8.22 14.59 -2.68
N PRO A 42 7.77 14.90 -1.46
CA PRO A 42 6.36 14.98 -1.15
C PRO A 42 5.67 16.15 -1.86
N GLN A 43 4.46 15.91 -2.34
CA GLN A 43 3.58 16.95 -2.85
C GLN A 43 2.81 17.61 -1.70
N CYS A 44 2.76 18.94 -1.73
CA CYS A 44 2.05 19.76 -0.75
C CYS A 44 1.01 20.63 -1.46
N ASP A 45 -0.11 20.90 -0.81
CA ASP A 45 -1.15 21.80 -1.31
C ASP A 45 -0.76 23.28 -1.14
N ALA A 46 -1.66 24.20 -1.51
CA ALA A 46 -1.45 25.65 -1.40
C ALA A 46 -1.24 26.15 0.04
N ASN A 47 -1.73 25.40 1.03
CA ASN A 47 -1.55 25.70 2.46
C ASN A 47 -0.30 25.03 3.04
N GLY A 48 0.44 24.27 2.21
CA GLY A 48 1.59 23.48 2.64
C GLY A 48 1.21 22.18 3.34
N GLN A 49 -0.05 21.74 3.34
CA GLN A 49 -0.42 20.42 3.87
C GLN A 49 -0.05 19.33 2.88
N TYR A 50 0.12 18.09 3.34
CA TYR A 50 0.31 16.95 2.44
C TYR A 50 -0.92 16.79 1.55
N ILE A 51 -0.71 16.64 0.24
CA ILE A 51 -1.78 16.20 -0.64
C ILE A 51 -2.12 14.75 -0.26
N PRO A 52 -3.40 14.39 -0.06
CA PRO A 52 -3.76 13.04 0.38
C PRO A 52 -3.24 11.95 -0.54
N LEU A 53 -3.22 12.18 -1.86
CA LEU A 53 -2.62 11.30 -2.85
C LEU A 53 -1.21 11.77 -3.19
N GLN A 54 -0.22 10.95 -2.83
CA GLN A 54 1.19 11.19 -3.15
C GLN A 54 1.64 10.24 -4.26
N CYS A 55 2.49 10.74 -5.15
CA CYS A 55 3.02 9.94 -6.26
C CYS A 55 4.54 10.07 -6.34
N HIS A 56 5.24 8.95 -6.47
CA HIS A 56 6.66 8.97 -6.72
C HIS A 56 6.94 9.19 -8.20
N GLY A 57 7.44 10.38 -8.55
CA GLY A 57 7.66 10.75 -9.96
C GLY A 57 8.63 9.83 -10.70
N SER A 58 9.62 9.24 -10.02
CA SER A 58 10.63 8.38 -10.66
C SER A 58 10.16 6.93 -10.82
N SER A 59 9.50 6.35 -9.80
CA SER A 59 9.02 4.97 -9.86
C SER A 59 7.61 4.84 -10.42
N GLY A 60 6.85 5.94 -10.54
CA GLY A 60 5.47 5.96 -11.01
C GLY A 60 4.42 5.40 -10.03
N HIS A 61 4.81 5.05 -8.80
CA HIS A 61 3.89 4.51 -7.80
C HIS A 61 3.15 5.64 -7.09
N CYS A 62 1.86 5.45 -6.75
CA CYS A 62 1.08 6.40 -5.96
C CYS A 62 0.47 5.74 -4.72
N TRP A 63 0.27 6.49 -3.65
CA TRP A 63 -0.33 6.02 -2.38
C TRP A 63 -1.04 7.14 -1.65
N CYS A 64 -1.94 6.79 -0.73
CA CYS A 64 -2.57 7.76 0.15
C CYS A 64 -1.74 8.00 1.40
N VAL A 65 -1.74 9.23 1.92
CA VAL A 65 -1.09 9.60 3.17
C VAL A 65 -2.06 10.21 4.19
N ASP A 66 -1.70 10.13 5.47
CA ASP A 66 -2.36 10.87 6.55
C ASP A 66 -1.89 12.36 6.58
N SER A 67 -2.46 13.14 7.50
CA SER A 67 -2.11 14.57 7.67
C SER A 67 -0.65 14.82 8.08
N ARG A 68 0.09 13.79 8.51
CA ARG A 68 1.52 13.83 8.85
C ARG A 68 2.39 13.31 7.70
N GLY A 69 1.79 12.93 6.57
CA GLY A 69 2.49 12.39 5.41
C GLY A 69 2.84 10.90 5.53
N GLN A 70 2.25 10.17 6.49
CA GLN A 70 2.48 8.71 6.62
C GLN A 70 1.59 7.95 5.65
N GLU A 71 2.18 6.99 4.94
CA GLU A 71 1.45 6.14 4.00
C GLU A 71 0.38 5.29 4.70
N ARG A 72 -0.83 5.31 4.12
CA ARG A 72 -1.94 4.45 4.52
C ARG A 72 -1.74 3.05 3.93
N ALA A 73 -1.71 2.04 4.77
CA ALA A 73 -1.40 0.68 4.36
C ALA A 73 -2.38 0.15 3.29
N GLY A 74 -1.85 -0.47 2.23
CA GLY A 74 -2.66 -1.05 1.15
C GLY A 74 -3.17 -0.04 0.12
N THR A 75 -2.71 1.22 0.17
CA THR A 75 -3.10 2.25 -0.81
C THR A 75 -2.06 2.42 -1.94
N ARG A 76 -0.89 1.79 -1.83
CA ARG A 76 0.16 1.87 -2.86
C ARG A 76 -0.25 1.13 -4.13
N THR A 77 -0.17 1.85 -5.24
CA THR A 77 -0.52 1.39 -6.59
C THR A 77 0.72 1.30 -7.47
N SER A 78 0.72 0.34 -8.40
CA SER A 78 1.77 0.18 -9.40
C SER A 78 1.68 1.27 -10.48
N PRO A 79 2.76 1.51 -11.24
CA PRO A 79 2.78 2.53 -12.29
C PRO A 79 1.72 2.27 -13.36
N GLY A 80 0.96 3.31 -13.72
CA GLY A 80 -0.12 3.21 -14.72
C GLY A 80 -1.44 2.65 -14.19
N ALA A 81 -1.51 2.22 -12.92
CA ALA A 81 -2.78 1.92 -12.28
C ALA A 81 -3.59 3.22 -12.05
N PRO A 82 -4.93 3.16 -12.07
CA PRO A 82 -5.76 4.32 -11.77
C PRO A 82 -5.50 4.81 -10.33
N PRO A 83 -5.54 6.14 -10.09
CA PRO A 83 -5.41 6.69 -8.75
C PRO A 83 -6.47 6.14 -7.80
N ILE A 84 -6.06 5.80 -6.58
CA ILE A 84 -6.97 5.41 -5.51
C ILE A 84 -7.66 6.65 -4.91
N ASP A 85 -8.93 6.52 -4.57
CA ASP A 85 -9.69 7.55 -3.85
C ASP A 85 -9.24 7.61 -2.39
N CYS A 86 -8.50 8.67 -2.03
CA CYS A 86 -7.97 8.87 -0.68
C CYS A 86 -8.98 9.45 0.30
N ASP A 87 -10.13 9.95 -0.16
CA ASP A 87 -11.22 10.42 0.72
C ASP A 87 -12.06 9.25 1.23
N LYS A 88 -11.94 8.08 0.59
CA LYS A 88 -12.60 6.87 1.03
C LYS A 88 -12.05 6.44 2.41
N PRO A 89 -12.92 6.28 3.42
CA PRO A 89 -12.49 5.83 4.73
C PRO A 89 -11.86 4.44 4.63
N GLU A 90 -10.81 4.22 5.43
CA GLU A 90 -10.23 2.89 5.62
C GLU A 90 -11.32 1.96 6.15
N ARG A 91 -11.79 1.04 5.30
CA ARG A 91 -12.67 -0.01 5.79
C ARG A 91 -11.84 -0.96 6.65
N PRO A 92 -12.37 -1.44 7.78
CA PRO A 92 -11.74 -2.52 8.53
C PRO A 92 -11.38 -3.67 7.58
N LYS A 93 -10.12 -4.11 7.62
CA LYS A 93 -9.70 -5.28 6.86
C LYS A 93 -10.49 -6.50 7.33
N THR A 94 -10.89 -7.34 6.39
CA THR A 94 -11.51 -8.61 6.71
C THR A 94 -10.45 -9.60 7.26
N HIS A 95 -10.93 -10.73 7.78
CA HIS A 95 -10.03 -11.82 8.20
C HIS A 95 -9.15 -12.33 7.05
N CYS A 96 -9.70 -12.43 5.83
CA CYS A 96 -8.93 -12.89 4.67
C CYS A 96 -7.82 -11.91 4.29
N GLU A 97 -8.12 -10.60 4.26
CA GLU A 97 -7.15 -9.57 3.92
C GLU A 97 -6.03 -9.49 4.95
N HIS A 98 -6.38 -9.56 6.24
CA HIS A 98 -5.38 -9.60 7.30
C HIS A 98 -4.48 -10.84 7.20
N HIS A 99 -5.06 -12.01 6.91
CA HIS A 99 -4.28 -13.23 6.70
C HIS A 99 -3.35 -13.08 5.48
N ARG A 100 -3.85 -12.58 4.35
CA ARG A 100 -3.07 -12.33 3.13
C ARG A 100 -1.84 -11.44 3.40
N ASP A 101 -2.06 -10.33 4.08
CA ASP A 101 -0.99 -9.37 4.37
C ASP A 101 0.06 -9.99 5.31
N SER A 102 -0.38 -10.73 6.33
CA SER A 102 0.52 -11.35 7.31
C SER A 102 1.48 -12.38 6.70
N VAL A 103 1.05 -13.07 5.63
CA VAL A 103 1.88 -14.09 4.95
C VAL A 103 2.88 -13.43 3.99
N GLN A 104 2.52 -12.30 3.36
CA GLN A 104 3.40 -11.58 2.45
C GLN A 104 4.55 -10.86 3.17
N THR A 105 4.36 -10.42 4.42
CA THR A 105 5.35 -9.64 5.19
C THR A 105 6.40 -10.49 5.93
N THR A 106 6.57 -11.75 5.58
CA THR A 106 7.39 -12.69 6.37
C THR A 106 8.90 -12.60 6.10
N SER A 107 9.35 -11.82 5.10
CA SER A 107 10.75 -11.46 4.91
C SER A 107 11.01 -9.99 5.30
N PRO A 108 12.18 -9.64 5.87
CA PRO A 108 12.62 -8.24 6.06
C PRO A 108 12.57 -7.39 4.79
N GLU A 109 12.60 -8.03 3.62
CA GLU A 109 12.56 -7.40 2.29
C GLU A 109 11.14 -7.40 1.67
N GLY A 110 10.11 -7.88 2.39
CA GLY A 110 8.72 -7.90 1.92
C GLY A 110 8.39 -9.00 0.90
N TYR A 111 9.29 -9.97 0.72
CA TYR A 111 9.02 -11.14 -0.11
C TYR A 111 8.21 -12.20 0.67
N PRO A 112 7.19 -12.82 0.05
CA PRO A 112 6.50 -13.96 0.64
C PRO A 112 7.48 -15.11 0.91
N LEU A 113 7.39 -15.75 2.07
CA LEU A 113 8.11 -17.01 2.32
C LEU A 113 7.82 -17.99 1.18
N LEU A 114 8.88 -18.45 0.51
CA LEU A 114 8.78 -19.39 -0.61
C LEU A 114 8.05 -20.66 -0.13
N GLY A 115 6.89 -20.93 -0.72
CA GLY A 115 6.05 -22.07 -0.36
C GLY A 115 5.01 -21.79 0.74
N ALA A 116 4.89 -20.56 1.22
CA ALA A 116 3.77 -20.17 2.07
C ALA A 116 2.47 -20.05 1.27
N TYR A 117 1.39 -20.44 1.91
CA TYR A 117 0.04 -20.33 1.36
C TYR A 117 -0.48 -18.90 1.51
N VAL A 118 -0.75 -18.22 0.40
CA VAL A 118 -1.42 -16.91 0.40
C VAL A 118 -2.91 -17.13 0.11
N PRO A 119 -3.83 -16.75 1.01
CA PRO A 119 -5.26 -16.95 0.78
C PRO A 119 -5.82 -16.11 -0.36
N GLN A 120 -6.79 -16.69 -1.08
CA GLN A 120 -7.58 -15.99 -2.09
C GLN A 120 -8.79 -15.31 -1.44
N CYS A 121 -8.86 -13.99 -1.60
CA CYS A 121 -10.00 -13.19 -1.17
C CYS A 121 -10.79 -12.69 -2.38
N ASP A 122 -12.12 -12.56 -2.25
CA ASP A 122 -13.00 -11.96 -3.25
C ASP A 122 -12.96 -10.42 -3.24
N ASP A 123 -13.76 -9.77 -4.10
CA ASP A 123 -13.84 -8.31 -4.23
C ASP A 123 -14.33 -7.60 -2.95
N ASN A 124 -15.05 -8.32 -2.09
CA ASN A 124 -15.49 -7.83 -0.78
C ASN A 124 -14.46 -8.14 0.32
N GLY A 125 -13.33 -8.75 -0.04
CA GLY A 125 -12.31 -9.21 0.87
C GLY A 125 -12.67 -10.46 1.66
N GLN A 126 -13.75 -11.19 1.35
CA GLN A 126 -14.06 -12.45 2.04
C GLN A 126 -13.24 -13.61 1.45
N TYR A 127 -13.08 -14.71 2.20
CA TYR A 127 -12.43 -15.90 1.67
C TYR A 127 -13.23 -16.47 0.49
N VAL A 128 -12.55 -16.70 -0.64
CA VAL A 128 -13.13 -17.49 -1.73
C VAL A 128 -13.41 -18.90 -1.20
N PRO A 129 -14.60 -19.50 -1.38
CA PRO A 129 -14.91 -20.80 -0.79
C PRO A 129 -13.94 -21.91 -1.17
N GLN A 130 -13.41 -21.87 -2.39
CA GLN A 130 -12.32 -22.72 -2.84
C GLN A 130 -11.00 -21.95 -2.76
N GLN A 131 -10.04 -22.53 -2.04
CA GLN A 131 -8.70 -22.02 -1.91
C GLN A 131 -7.71 -22.95 -2.62
N CYS A 132 -6.63 -22.40 -3.16
CA CYS A 132 -5.62 -23.19 -3.86
C CYS A 132 -4.20 -22.73 -3.51
N HIS A 133 -3.29 -23.67 -3.29
CA HIS A 133 -1.90 -23.38 -2.99
C HIS A 133 -1.09 -23.21 -4.29
N SER A 134 -0.71 -21.99 -4.64
CA SER A 134 -0.07 -21.69 -5.92
C SER A 134 1.22 -22.47 -6.17
N SER A 135 2.00 -22.79 -5.13
CA SER A 135 3.28 -23.52 -5.32
C SER A 135 3.16 -25.04 -5.30
N THR A 136 2.13 -25.61 -4.67
CA THR A 136 1.99 -27.07 -4.55
C THR A 136 0.86 -27.61 -5.43
N GLY A 137 -0.06 -26.74 -5.89
CA GLY A 137 -1.21 -27.07 -6.73
C GLY A 137 -2.38 -27.73 -6.00
N TYR A 138 -2.30 -27.91 -4.67
CA TYR A 138 -3.40 -28.45 -3.88
C TYR A 138 -4.52 -27.42 -3.74
N CYS A 139 -5.77 -27.88 -3.72
CA CYS A 139 -6.92 -27.02 -3.44
C CYS A 139 -7.79 -27.64 -2.33
N TRP A 140 -8.53 -26.81 -1.60
CA TRP A 140 -9.47 -27.24 -0.56
C TRP A 140 -10.61 -26.23 -0.40
N CYS A 141 -11.68 -26.62 0.28
CA CYS A 141 -12.77 -25.73 0.62
C CYS A 141 -12.56 -25.12 2.02
N VAL A 142 -12.92 -23.86 2.19
CA VAL A 142 -12.87 -23.16 3.49
C VAL A 142 -14.25 -22.68 3.94
N ASP A 143 -14.39 -22.40 5.23
CA ASP A 143 -15.52 -21.66 5.78
C ASP A 143 -15.33 -20.14 5.67
N SER A 144 -16.30 -19.36 6.16
CA SER A 144 -16.25 -17.89 6.18
C SER A 144 -15.08 -17.30 7.00
N ARG A 145 -14.45 -18.11 7.87
CA ARG A 145 -13.27 -17.72 8.67
C ARG A 145 -11.97 -18.20 8.03
N GLY A 146 -12.03 -18.83 6.85
CA GLY A 146 -10.87 -19.38 6.15
C GLY A 146 -10.39 -20.72 6.70
N GLN A 147 -11.16 -21.40 7.55
CA GLN A 147 -10.80 -22.72 8.06
C GLN A 147 -11.12 -23.81 7.04
N GLU A 148 -10.17 -24.70 6.79
CA GLU A 148 -10.34 -25.83 5.88
C GLU A 148 -11.43 -26.78 6.36
N ARG A 149 -12.35 -27.11 5.45
CA ARG A 149 -13.35 -28.16 5.65
C ARG A 149 -12.68 -29.53 5.48
N ARG A 150 -12.81 -30.39 6.48
CA ARG A 150 -12.21 -31.73 6.47
C ARG A 150 -12.63 -32.52 5.23
N GLY A 151 -11.68 -33.21 4.61
CA GLY A 151 -11.93 -34.09 3.46
C GLY A 151 -12.08 -33.37 2.11
N THR A 152 -11.90 -32.05 2.06
CA THR A 152 -12.06 -31.28 0.81
C THR A 152 -10.76 -31.05 0.06
N ARG A 153 -9.60 -31.42 0.63
CA ARG A 153 -8.30 -31.22 0.02
C ARG A 153 -8.06 -32.18 -1.14
N THR A 154 -7.77 -31.63 -2.33
CA THR A 154 -7.50 -32.39 -3.55
C THR A 154 -6.07 -32.16 -4.06
N PRO A 155 -5.46 -33.17 -4.70
CA PRO A 155 -4.16 -33.00 -5.35
C PRO A 155 -4.25 -32.14 -6.62
N PRO A 156 -3.10 -31.67 -7.14
CA PRO A 156 -3.03 -30.94 -8.40
C PRO A 156 -3.65 -31.71 -9.56
N GLY A 157 -4.35 -31.01 -10.46
CA GLY A 157 -5.01 -31.62 -11.62
C GLY A 157 -6.40 -32.22 -11.36
N THR A 158 -6.92 -32.10 -10.13
CA THR A 158 -8.30 -32.53 -9.82
C THR A 158 -9.31 -31.50 -10.35
N PRO A 159 -10.35 -31.90 -11.11
CA PRO A 159 -11.38 -30.99 -11.60
C PRO A 159 -12.19 -30.34 -10.47
N SER A 160 -12.52 -29.05 -10.59
CA SER A 160 -13.25 -28.25 -9.59
C SER A 160 -14.68 -28.72 -9.30
N GLN A 161 -15.29 -29.51 -10.19
CA GLN A 161 -16.66 -30.01 -10.04
C GLN A 161 -16.82 -31.01 -8.88
N SER A 162 -15.76 -31.68 -8.45
CA SER A 162 -15.80 -32.63 -7.32
C SER A 162 -15.93 -31.96 -5.94
N MET A 163 -15.73 -30.63 -5.85
CA MET A 163 -15.78 -29.88 -4.60
C MET A 163 -17.16 -29.28 -4.27
N GLN A 164 -18.09 -29.23 -5.24
CA GLN A 164 -19.43 -28.65 -5.08
C GLN A 164 -20.44 -29.62 -4.43
N GLY A 165 -20.07 -30.89 -4.26
CA GLY A 165 -20.94 -31.95 -3.72
C GLY A 165 -20.76 -32.29 -2.24
N MET A 166 -19.91 -31.57 -1.50
CA MET A 166 -19.68 -31.80 -0.05
C MET A 166 -20.30 -30.68 0.81
N GLY A 167 -21.52 -30.28 0.44
CA GLY A 167 -22.36 -29.32 1.17
C GLY A 167 -23.11 -29.99 2.31
#